data_AF-A0A9J5XMM2-F1
#
_entry.id   AF-A0A9J5XMM2-F1
#
_cell.length_a   1.000
_cell.length_b   1.000
_cell.length_c   1.000
_cell.angle_alpha   90.00
_cell.angle_beta   90.00
_cell.angle_gamma   90.00
#
_symmetry.space_group_name_H-M   'P 1'
#
loop_
_entity.id
_entity.type
_entity.pdbx_description
1 polymer ?
#
loop_
_entity_poly.entity_id
_entity_poly.type
_entity_poly.pdbx_seq_one_letter_code
_entity_poly.pdbx_strand_id
1 'polypeptide(L)' 'MSTQIAFNPITGSVPSCIWWSIWKERNNRCFKNITNPMQKVKENCINTLYFWCKEEGIDDVDQLVDFLGSL' A
#
# COMPACT_ATOMS: atom_id res chain seq x y z
N MET A 1 31.35 -14.90 3.58
CA MET A 1 30.19 -15.27 2.75
C MET A 1 28.96 -14.75 3.48
N SER A 2 28.71 -13.45 3.38
CA SER A 2 27.58 -12.81 4.06
C SER A 2 26.41 -12.85 3.10
N THR A 3 25.42 -13.66 3.40
CA THR A 3 24.11 -13.63 2.76
C THR A 3 23.55 -12.23 2.94
N GLN A 4 23.54 -11.45 1.86
CA GLN A 4 22.69 -10.27 1.79
C GLN A 4 21.25 -10.77 1.93
N ILE A 5 20.64 -10.50 3.07
CA ILE A 5 19.19 -10.57 3.21
C ILE A 5 18.70 -9.54 2.19
N ALA A 6 18.18 -10.01 1.05
CA ALA A 6 17.53 -9.15 0.07
C ALA A 6 16.42 -8.42 0.82
N PHE A 7 16.61 -7.11 1.04
CA PHE A 7 15.58 -6.26 1.60
C PHE A 7 14.47 -6.27 0.57
N ASN A 8 13.42 -7.04 0.82
CA ASN A 8 12.36 -7.26 -0.17
C ASN A 8 11.57 -5.94 -0.24
N PRO A 9 11.77 -5.08 -1.27
CA PRO A 9 11.29 -3.67 -1.26
C PRO A 9 9.77 -3.59 -1.07
N ILE A 10 9.11 -4.65 -1.53
CA ILE A 10 7.67 -4.91 -1.48
C ILE A 10 7.13 -4.97 -0.04
N THR A 11 7.88 -5.53 0.91
CA THR A 11 7.41 -5.66 2.31
C THR A 11 7.43 -4.33 3.06
N GLY A 12 8.27 -3.37 2.64
CA GLY A 12 8.32 -2.02 3.22
C GLY A 12 7.25 -1.08 2.67
N SER A 13 6.69 -1.36 1.49
CA SER A 13 5.68 -0.51 0.86
C SER A 13 4.30 -0.65 1.52
N VAL A 14 3.95 -1.84 2.04
CA VAL A 14 2.63 -2.08 2.68
C VAL A 14 2.40 -1.23 3.93
N PRO A 15 3.29 -1.23 4.95
CA PRO A 15 3.10 -0.37 6.12
C PRO A 15 3.00 1.11 5.74
N SER A 16 3.78 1.53 4.74
CA SER A 16 3.80 2.89 4.21
C SER A 16 2.48 3.26 3.53
N CYS A 17 1.90 2.37 2.72
CA CYS A 17 0.61 2.57 2.06
C CYS A 17 -0.56 2.62 3.05
N ILE A 18 -0.53 1.77 4.09
CA ILE A 18 -1.52 1.77 5.18
C ILE A 18 -1.43 3.09 5.96
N TRP A 19 -0.23 3.47 6.39
CA TRP A 19 0.01 4.72 7.10
C TRP A 19 -0.49 5.92 6.30
N TRP A 20 -0.12 6.01 5.02
CA TRP A 20 -0.54 7.07 4.12
C TRP A 20 -2.08 7.15 3.98
N SER A 21 -2.73 6.00 3.83
CA SER A 21 -4.20 5.90 3.72
C SER A 21 -4.90 6.42 4.98
N ILE A 22 -4.40 6.04 6.15
CA ILE A 22 -4.93 6.50 7.44
C ILE A 22 -4.70 8.00 7.62
N TRP A 23 -3.50 8.49 7.32
CA TRP A 23 -3.15 9.90 7.42
C TRP A 23 -4.04 10.76 6.52
N LYS A 24 -4.24 10.36 5.25
CA LYS A 24 -5.12 11.05 4.31
C LYS A 24 -6.56 11.13 4.81
N GLU A 25 -7.09 10.02 5.34
CA GLU A 25 -8.45 9.99 5.87
C GLU A 25 -8.61 10.85 7.14
N ARG A 26 -7.63 10.83 8.06
CA ARG A 26 -7.62 11.73 9.22
C ARG A 26 -7.63 13.20 8.81
N ASN A 27 -6.80 13.57 7.83
CA ASN A 27 -6.75 14.94 7.34
C ASN A 27 -8.04 15.35 6.62
N ASN A 28 -8.66 14.47 5.84
CA ASN A 28 -9.96 14.76 5.23
C ASN A 28 -11.03 15.02 6.29
N ARG A 29 -11.06 14.25 7.37
CA ARG A 29 -12.01 14.50 8.48
C ARG A 29 -11.72 15.80 9.20
N CYS A 30 -10.46 16.07 9.57
CA CYS A 30 -10.08 17.25 10.34
C CYS A 30 -10.20 18.56 9.55
N PHE A 31 -9.77 18.59 8.29
CA PHE A 31 -9.63 19.83 7.53
C PHE A 31 -10.73 20.04 6.48
N LYS A 32 -11.45 18.99 6.09
CA LYS A 32 -12.49 19.05 5.06
C LYS A 32 -13.86 18.59 5.53
N ASN A 33 -13.96 18.06 6.76
CA ASN A 33 -15.17 17.42 7.29
C ASN A 33 -15.72 16.32 6.38
N ILE A 34 -14.84 15.65 5.63
CA ILE A 34 -15.19 14.54 4.73
C ILE A 34 -14.86 13.24 5.44
N THR A 35 -15.85 12.34 5.53
CA THR A 35 -15.65 10.96 5.98
C THR A 35 -15.87 10.02 4.80
N ASN A 36 -14.87 9.21 4.46
CA ASN A 36 -15.02 8.24 3.40
C ASN A 36 -15.52 6.89 3.95
N PRO A 37 -16.34 6.15 3.18
CA PRO A 37 -16.67 4.78 3.54
C PRO A 37 -15.40 3.92 3.61
N MET A 38 -15.38 2.94 4.50
CA MET A 38 -14.23 2.05 4.71
C MET A 38 -13.73 1.41 3.41
N GLN A 39 -14.66 1.03 2.52
CA GLN A 39 -14.32 0.46 1.21
C GLN A 39 -13.45 1.40 0.37
N LYS A 40 -13.75 2.70 0.35
CA LYS A 40 -12.96 3.70 -0.39
C LYS A 40 -11.59 3.93 0.24
N VAL A 41 -11.47 3.81 1.56
CA VAL A 41 -10.16 3.86 2.24
C VAL A 41 -9.31 2.66 1.85
N LYS A 42 -9.89 1.45 1.81
CA LYS A 42 -9.22 0.22 1.35
C LYS A 42 -8.79 0.33 -0.12
N GLU A 43 -9.69 0.78 -0.99
CA GLU A 43 -9.41 0.98 -2.41
C GLU A 43 -8.26 1.96 -2.63
N ASN A 44 -8.25 3.09 -1.92
CA ASN A 44 -7.13 4.04 -1.98
C ASN A 44 -5.81 3.41 -1.53
N CYS A 45 -5.83 2.54 -0.52
CA CYS A 45 -4.65 1.84 -0.04
C CYS A 45 -4.12 0.87 -1.10
N ILE A 46 -5.00 0.07 -1.70
CA ILE A 46 -4.64 -0.89 -2.77
C ILE A 46 -4.12 -0.16 -4.00
N ASN A 47 -4.75 0.94 -4.42
CA ASN A 47 -4.29 1.73 -5.56
C ASN A 47 -2.92 2.35 -5.31
N THR A 48 -2.66 2.81 -4.07
CA THR A 48 -1.34 3.35 -3.69
C THR A 48 -0.29 2.24 -3.71
N LEU A 49 -0.61 1.07 -3.16
CA LEU A 49 0.27 -0.09 -3.16
C LEU A 49 0.60 -0.54 -4.58
N TYR A 50 -0.42 -0.70 -5.43
CA TYR A 50 -0.27 -1.07 -6.83
C TYR A 50 0.61 -0.08 -7.61
N PHE A 51 0.40 1.22 -7.40
CA PHE A 51 1.25 2.26 -7.99
C PHE A 51 2.73 2.06 -7.64
N TRP A 52 3.05 1.82 -6.37
CA TRP A 52 4.43 1.60 -5.94
C TRP A 52 4.99 0.25 -6.41
N CYS A 53 4.18 -0.82 -6.43
CA CYS A 53 4.58 -2.09 -7.00
C CYS A 53 4.99 -1.94 -8.47
N LYS A 54 4.21 -1.18 -9.25
CA LYS A 54 4.52 -0.90 -10.66
C LYS A 54 5.80 -0.08 -10.83
N GLU A 55 6.01 0.96 -10.02
CA GLU A 55 7.25 1.75 -10.06
C GLU A 55 8.49 0.91 -9.72
N GLU A 56 8.34 -0.13 -8.89
CA GLU A 56 9.39 -1.11 -8.58
C GLU A 56 9.55 -2.21 -9.65
N GLY A 57 8.77 -2.18 -10.73
CA GLY A 57 8.83 -3.15 -11.84
C GLY A 57 8.09 -4.46 -11.59
N ILE A 58 7.15 -4.50 -10.64
CA ILE A 58 6.26 -5.64 -10.41
C ILE A 58 5.08 -5.51 -11.38
N ASP A 59 5.23 -6.11 -12.55
CA ASP A 59 4.23 -6.02 -13.63
C ASP A 59 3.20 -7.16 -13.61
N ASP A 60 3.41 -8.22 -12.81
CA ASP A 60 2.54 -9.38 -12.77
C ASP A 60 1.42 -9.24 -11.72
N VAL A 61 0.16 -9.34 -12.18
CA VAL A 61 -1.03 -9.27 -11.34
C VAL A 61 -1.11 -10.46 -10.39
N ASP A 62 -0.60 -11.63 -10.79
CA ASP A 62 -0.58 -12.82 -9.94
C ASP A 62 0.36 -12.61 -8.75
N GLN A 63 1.51 -11.94 -8.96
CA GLN A 63 2.42 -11.56 -7.87
C GLN A 63 1.80 -10.56 -6.90
N LEU A 64 0.97 -9.63 -7.38
CA LEU A 64 0.23 -8.70 -6.54
C LEU A 64 -0.86 -9.42 -5.72
N VAL A 65 -1.59 -10.36 -6.33
CA VAL A 65 -2.65 -11.12 -5.67
C VAL A 65 -2.06 -12.06 -4.62
N ASP A 66 -0.98 -12.76 -4.94
CA ASP A 66 -0.25 -13.61 -3.99
C ASP A 66 0.30 -12.78 -2.82
N PHE A 67 0.83 -11.60 -3.11
CA PHE A 67 1.30 -10.67 -2.09
C PHE A 67 0.17 -10.20 -1.17
N LEU A 68 -0.98 -9.80 -1.73
CA LEU A 68 -2.16 -9.42 -0.96
C LEU A 68 -2.73 -10.60 -0.14
N GLY A 69 -2.65 -11.83 -0.66
CA GLY A 69 -3.06 -13.03 0.06
C GLY A 69 -2.11 -13.43 1.20
N SER A 70 -0.87 -12.94 1.17
CA SER A 70 0.14 -13.17 2.22
C SER A 70 0.10 -12.17 3.38
N LEU A 71 -0.69 -11.10 3.25
CA LEU A 71 -0.89 -10.05 4.26
C LEU A 71 -1.98 -10.41 5.28
#